data_AF-A0A256GU79-F1
#
_entry.id   AF-A0A256GU79-F1
#
_cell.length_a   1.000
_cell.length_b   1.000
_cell.length_c   1.000
_cell.angle_alpha   90.00
_cell.angle_beta   90.00
_cell.angle_gamma   90.00
#
_symmetry.space_group_name_H-M   'P 1'
#
loop_
_entity.id
_entity.type
_entity.pdbx_description
1 polymer ?
#
loop_
_entity_poly.entity_id
_entity_poly.type
_entity_poly.pdbx_seq_one_letter_code
_entity_poly.pdbx_strand_id
1 'polypeptide(L)'
;MVPKRIDELLEGGSLYWVIKGNVQCRQRLLDIRPFTDEQGINRCHLVLEPKIHPTQWQPRRAFQGWRYLSENEVPLDEAAGKSGRAALPPELRQELAALGLL
;
A
#
# COMPACT_ATOMS: atom_id res chain seq x y z
N MET A 1 -18.16 1.27 0.13
CA MET A 1 -17.68 1.87 -1.13
C MET A 1 -16.82 0.87 -1.87
N VAL A 2 -17.08 0.71 -3.16
CA VAL A 2 -16.39 -0.20 -4.07
C VAL A 2 -15.49 0.62 -5.01
N PRO A 3 -14.27 0.18 -5.35
CA PRO A 3 -13.44 0.91 -6.31
C PRO A 3 -14.08 0.88 -7.70
N LYS A 4 -13.79 1.91 -8.50
CA LYS A 4 -14.36 2.08 -9.85
C LYS A 4 -13.55 1.38 -10.95
N ARG A 5 -12.25 1.16 -10.71
CA ARG A 5 -11.32 0.59 -11.70
C ARG A 5 -10.94 -0.84 -11.32
N ILE A 6 -11.93 -1.72 -11.16
CA ILE A 6 -11.71 -3.08 -10.64
C ILE A 6 -10.78 -3.85 -11.58
N ASP A 7 -11.07 -3.86 -12.87
CA ASP A 7 -10.31 -4.63 -13.86
C ASP A 7 -8.83 -4.22 -13.87
N GLU A 8 -8.54 -2.92 -13.96
CA GLU A 8 -7.17 -2.37 -13.87
C GLU A 8 -6.48 -2.76 -12.56
N LEU A 9 -7.20 -2.77 -11.43
CA LEU A 9 -6.64 -3.16 -10.13
C LEU A 9 -6.33 -4.66 -10.06
N LEU A 10 -7.08 -5.50 -10.76
CA LEU A 10 -6.88 -6.96 -10.79
C LEU A 10 -5.83 -7.39 -11.82
N GLU A 11 -5.47 -6.53 -12.78
CA GLU A 11 -4.35 -6.70 -13.71
C GLU A 11 -2.97 -6.50 -13.03
N GLY A 12 -2.74 -7.21 -11.91
CA GLY A 12 -1.46 -7.18 -11.19
C GLY A 12 -1.30 -6.01 -10.22
N GLY A 13 -2.38 -5.26 -9.94
CA GLY A 13 -2.38 -4.16 -8.98
C GLY A 13 -2.13 -4.56 -7.53
N SER A 14 -1.93 -3.56 -6.68
CA SER A 14 -1.66 -3.73 -5.24
C SER A 14 -2.29 -2.62 -4.41
N LEU A 15 -2.61 -2.92 -3.16
CA LEU A 15 -2.88 -1.90 -2.14
C LEU A 15 -1.57 -1.47 -1.50
N TYR A 16 -1.41 -0.16 -1.31
CA TYR A 16 -0.26 0.45 -0.65
C TYR A 16 -0.68 0.99 0.72
N TRP A 17 0.03 0.57 1.76
CA TRP A 17 -0.34 0.87 3.13
C TRP A 17 0.38 2.11 3.64
N VAL A 18 -0.42 3.11 4.01
CA VAL A 18 0.07 4.31 4.71
C VAL A 18 0.13 4.02 6.21
N ILE A 19 1.35 3.92 6.75
CA ILE A 19 1.63 3.67 8.17
C ILE A 19 2.44 4.85 8.69
N LYS A 20 1.95 5.51 9.74
CA LYS A 20 2.56 6.72 10.33
C LYS A 20 2.90 7.79 9.26
N GLY A 21 1.98 8.04 8.34
CA GLY A 21 2.11 9.09 7.30
C GLY A 21 2.97 8.74 6.09
N ASN A 22 3.32 7.46 5.90
CA ASN A 22 4.22 7.03 4.84
C ASN A 22 3.77 5.70 4.25
N VAL A 23 3.94 5.53 2.94
CA VAL A 23 3.83 4.21 2.32
C VAL A 23 5.06 3.39 2.72
N GLN A 24 4.82 2.20 3.27
CA GLN A 24 5.91 1.33 3.75
C GLN A 24 5.85 -0.09 3.18
N CYS A 25 4.68 -0.52 2.71
CA CYS A 25 4.52 -1.83 2.11
C CYS A 25 3.30 -1.86 1.19
N ARG A 26 3.26 -2.90 0.37
CA ARG A 26 2.13 -3.23 -0.48
C ARG A 26 1.72 -4.69 -0.34
N GLN A 27 0.48 -4.97 -0.70
CA GLN A 27 -0.02 -6.32 -0.89
C GLN A 27 -0.72 -6.42 -2.24
N ARG A 28 -0.46 -7.51 -2.96
CA ARG A 28 -1.11 -7.76 -4.24
C ARG A 28 -2.60 -7.96 -4.02
N LEU A 29 -3.41 -7.30 -4.85
CA LEU A 29 -4.85 -7.48 -4.85
C LEU A 29 -5.18 -8.66 -5.74
N LEU A 30 -5.81 -9.68 -5.17
CA LEU A 30 -6.17 -10.91 -5.88
C LEU A 30 -7.58 -10.86 -6.42
N ASP A 31 -8.50 -10.23 -5.68
CA ASP A 31 -9.91 -10.16 -6.03
C ASP A 31 -10.61 -9.03 -5.24
N ILE A 32 -11.70 -8.53 -5.78
CA ILE A 32 -12.59 -7.55 -5.13
C ILE A 32 -14.00 -8.09 -5.28
N ARG A 33 -14.66 -8.39 -4.15
CA ARG A 33 -15.99 -9.03 -4.13
C ARG A 33 -17.03 -8.05 -3.59
N PRO A 34 -17.78 -7.35 -4.45
CA PRO A 34 -18.87 -6.50 -4.01
C PRO A 34 -19.95 -7.29 -3.28
N PHE A 35 -20.53 -6.71 -2.24
CA PHE A 35 -21.68 -7.25 -1.54
C PHE A 35 -22.52 -6.12 -0.96
N THR A 36 -23.79 -6.42 -0.72
CA THR A 36 -24.70 -5.54 0.01
C THR A 36 -24.87 -6.11 1.41
N ASP A 37 -24.68 -5.27 2.43
CA ASP A 37 -24.88 -5.70 3.82
C ASP A 37 -26.36 -5.74 4.22
N GLU A 38 -26.63 -6.14 5.45
CA GLU A 38 -27.97 -6.19 6.04
C GLU A 38 -28.66 -4.80 6.09
N GLN A 39 -27.90 -3.72 5.95
CA GLN A 39 -28.37 -2.33 5.98
C GLN A 39 -28.57 -1.77 4.56
N GLY A 40 -28.40 -2.57 3.50
CA GLY A 40 -28.53 -2.13 2.10
C GLY A 40 -27.33 -1.33 1.57
N ILE A 41 -26.22 -1.26 2.31
CA ILE A 41 -25.03 -0.51 1.97
C ILE A 41 -24.09 -1.36 1.11
N ASN A 42 -23.74 -0.83 -0.06
CA ASN A 42 -22.80 -1.47 -0.97
C ASN A 42 -21.33 -1.36 -0.47
N ARG A 43 -20.71 -2.52 -0.25
CA ARG A 43 -19.33 -2.70 0.20
C ARG A 43 -18.64 -3.74 -0.67
N CYS A 44 -17.35 -3.98 -0.40
CA CYS A 44 -16.61 -5.04 -1.04
C CYS A 44 -15.67 -5.71 -0.04
N HIS A 45 -15.46 -7.00 -0.22
CA HIS A 45 -14.31 -7.69 0.37
C HIS A 45 -13.10 -7.48 -0.53
N LEU A 46 -11.97 -7.14 0.09
CA LEU A 46 -10.67 -7.07 -0.59
C LEU A 46 -9.96 -8.38 -0.32
N VAL A 47 -9.66 -9.14 -1.37
CA VAL A 47 -8.93 -10.39 -1.27
C VAL A 47 -7.47 -10.10 -1.59
N LEU A 48 -6.62 -10.22 -0.58
CA LEU A 48 -5.21 -9.87 -0.68
C LEU A 48 -4.35 -11.12 -0.67
N GLU A 49 -3.22 -11.05 -1.35
CA GLU A 49 -2.14 -11.99 -1.14
C GLU A 49 -1.68 -11.93 0.34
N PRO A 50 -1.45 -13.08 1.01
CA PRO A 50 -0.99 -13.09 2.40
C PRO A 50 0.42 -12.53 2.57
N LYS A 51 1.19 -12.42 1.48
CA LYS A 51 2.55 -11.89 1.48
C LYS A 51 2.52 -10.36 1.48
N ILE A 52 3.27 -9.77 2.41
CA ILE A 52 3.54 -8.34 2.48
C ILE A 52 4.87 -8.07 1.77
N HIS A 53 4.86 -7.13 0.84
CA HIS A 53 6.06 -6.70 0.11
C HIS A 53 6.47 -5.31 0.63
N PRO A 54 7.62 -5.17 1.30
CA PRO A 54 8.12 -3.86 1.71
C PRO A 54 8.38 -2.98 0.49
N THR A 55 8.03 -1.70 0.59
CA THR A 55 8.31 -0.71 -0.45
C THR A 55 9.36 0.26 0.03
N GLN A 56 10.00 0.94 -0.92
CA GLN A 56 10.67 2.19 -0.64
C GLN A 56 9.70 3.16 0.02
N TRP A 57 10.25 3.98 0.89
CA TRP A 57 9.44 4.82 1.76
C TRP A 57 9.06 6.08 1.02
N GLN A 58 7.78 6.41 1.10
CA GLN A 58 7.26 7.56 0.37
C GLN A 58 6.26 8.30 1.26
N PRO A 59 6.49 9.59 1.56
CA PRO A 59 5.56 10.40 2.32
C PRO A 59 4.17 10.43 1.69
N ARG A 60 3.15 10.07 2.47
CA ARG A 60 1.76 10.02 2.01
C ARG A 60 0.80 10.25 3.16
N ARG A 61 -0.03 11.29 3.04
CA ARG A 61 -1.06 11.58 4.05
C ARG A 61 -2.16 10.52 4.05
N ALA A 62 -2.67 10.19 5.23
CA ALA A 62 -3.88 9.38 5.36
C ALA A 62 -5.05 10.07 4.65
N PHE A 63 -5.92 9.26 4.05
CA PHE A 63 -7.09 9.72 3.34
C PHE A 63 -8.23 8.72 3.49
N GLN A 64 -9.45 9.18 3.29
CA GLN A 64 -10.63 8.32 3.24
C GLN A 64 -11.03 8.12 1.78
N GLY A 65 -11.22 6.87 1.39
CA GLY A 65 -11.72 6.48 0.07
C GLY A 65 -10.66 5.86 -0.84
N TRP A 66 -10.81 6.03 -2.15
CA TRP A 66 -9.94 5.41 -3.15
C TRP A 66 -9.06 6.46 -3.82
N ARG A 67 -7.75 6.18 -3.87
CA ARG A 67 -6.77 6.95 -4.63
C ARG A 67 -5.95 5.98 -5.46
N TYR A 68 -5.97 6.17 -6.76
CA TYR A 68 -5.17 5.41 -7.71
C TYR A 68 -3.82 6.10 -7.87
N LEU A 69 -2.74 5.33 -7.86
CA LEU A 69 -1.41 5.82 -8.17
C LEU A 69 -1.20 5.67 -9.68
N SER A 70 -0.67 6.70 -10.33
CA SER A 70 -0.11 6.53 -11.68
C SER A 70 1.22 5.77 -11.59
N GLU A 71 1.64 5.16 -12.70
CA GLU A 71 2.86 4.32 -12.75
C GLU A 71 4.11 5.01 -12.18
N ASN A 72 4.24 6.32 -12.41
CA ASN A 72 5.36 7.13 -11.90
C ASN A 72 5.24 7.50 -10.42
N GLU A 73 4.07 7.33 -9.79
CA GLU A 73 3.86 7.56 -8.36
C GLU A 73 3.97 6.27 -7.55
N VAL A 74 4.02 5.10 -8.21
CA VAL A 74 4.11 3.79 -7.55
C VAL A 74 5.47 3.66 -6.84
N PRO A 75 5.50 3.52 -5.50
CA PRO A 75 6.76 3.28 -4.82
C PRO A 75 7.30 1.91 -5.19
N LEU A 76 8.60 1.88 -5.48
CA LEU A 76 9.32 0.65 -5.83
C LEU A 76 9.37 -0.29 -4.63
N ASP A 77 9.49 -1.59 -4.90
CA ASP A 77 9.78 -2.57 -3.84
C ASP A 77 11.15 -2.29 -3.23
N GLU A 78 11.26 -2.52 -1.92
CA GLU A 78 12.57 -2.51 -1.26
C GLU A 78 13.37 -3.73 -1.74
N ALA A 79 14.60 -3.51 -2.23
CA ALA A 79 15.44 -4.59 -2.72
C ALA A 79 15.71 -5.62 -1.61
N ALA A 80 15.52 -6.91 -1.92
CA ALA A 80 15.85 -7.99 -1.01
C ALA A 80 17.38 -8.11 -0.88
N GLY A 81 17.97 -7.51 0.16
CA GLY A 81 19.41 -7.56 0.41
C GLY A 81 19.79 -7.11 1.82
N LYS A 82 20.89 -7.68 2.35
CA LYS A 82 21.46 -7.32 3.67
C LYS A 82 22.08 -5.92 3.71
N SER A 83 22.19 -5.26 2.56
CA SER A 83 22.72 -3.91 2.41
C SER A 83 21.57 -2.98 2.00
N GLY A 84 20.95 -2.32 2.98
CA GLY A 84 19.80 -1.45 2.75
C GLY A 84 19.06 -1.11 4.03
N ARG A 85 17.96 -0.37 3.89
CA ARG A 85 17.14 0.19 4.98
C ARG A 85 16.57 -0.89 5.91
N ALA A 86 16.30 -2.09 5.39
CA ALA A 86 15.95 -3.28 6.19
C ALA A 86 16.97 -3.64 7.28
N ALA A 87 18.25 -3.29 7.11
CA ALA A 87 19.31 -3.53 8.11
C ALA A 87 19.34 -2.51 9.26
N LEU A 88 18.65 -1.36 9.12
CA LEU A 88 18.62 -0.32 10.14
C LEU A 88 17.56 -0.63 11.22
N PRO A 89 17.80 -0.33 12.50
CA PRO A 89 16.75 -0.41 13.52
C PRO A 89 15.52 0.47 13.17
N PRO A 90 14.30 0.06 13.54
CA PRO A 90 13.08 0.82 13.23
C PRO A 90 13.08 2.28 13.70
N GLU A 91 13.69 2.56 14.85
CA GLU A 91 13.82 3.91 15.43
C GLU A 91 14.74 4.78 14.58
N LEU A 92 15.94 4.29 14.27
CA LEU A 92 16.90 4.98 13.41
C LEU A 92 16.33 5.27 12.01
N ARG A 93 15.53 4.34 11.45
CA ARG A 93 14.82 4.58 10.19
C ARG A 93 13.82 5.73 10.28
N GLN A 94 13.08 5.84 11.39
CA GLN A 94 12.10 6.90 11.56
C GLN A 94 12.81 8.26 11.69
N GLU A 95 13.91 8.33 12.44
CA GLU A 95 14.70 9.56 12.58
C GLU A 95 15.30 10.02 11.25
N LEU A 96 15.97 9.13 10.52
CA LEU A 96 16.55 9.46 9.22
C LEU A 96 15.48 9.91 8.21
N ALA A 97 14.30 9.29 8.26
CA ALA A 97 13.20 9.66 7.38
C ALA A 97 12.56 11.01 7.78
N ALA A 98 12.48 11.31 9.08
CA ALA A 98 12.07 12.62 9.57
C ALA A 98 13.06 13.73 9.16
N LEU A 99 14.34 13.39 9.01
CA LEU A 99 15.40 14.28 8.54
C LEU A 99 15.50 14.35 7.00
N GLY A 100 14.72 13.57 6.25
CA GLY A 100 14.75 13.55 4.78
C GLY A 100 16.01 12.92 4.19
N LEU A 101 16.70 12.05 4.94
CA LEU A 101 17.96 11.40 4.54
C LEU A 101 17.73 10.00 3.93
N LEU A 102 16.51 9.72 3.49
CA LEU A 102 16.02 8.38 3.17
C LEU A 102 14.99 8.39 2.03
#